data_AF-A0A931CGM0-F1
#
_entry.id   AF-A0A931CGM0-F1
#
_cell.length_a   1.000
_cell.length_b   1.000
_cell.length_c   1.000
_cell.angle_alpha   90.00
_cell.angle_beta   90.00
_cell.angle_gamma   90.00
#
_symmetry.space_group_name_H-M   'P 1'
#
loop_
_entity.id
_entity.type
_entity.pdbx_description
1 polymer ?
#
loop_
_entity_poly.entity_id
_entity_poly.type
_entity_poly.pdbx_seq_one_letter_code
_entity_poly.pdbx_strand_id
1 'polypeptide(L)'
;MESLVIAAAVAALIVFVVLTELAAAALPVLIVICLVPPAERDSLARLLAAADSGRRLRLWPALRVAVVRRRTELSGRSRGAHR
;
A
#
# COMPACT_ATOMS: atom_id res chain seq x y z
N MET A 1 46.67 5.04 -3.39
CA MET A 1 45.85 5.97 -2.59
C MET A 1 44.53 6.25 -3.29
N GLU A 2 44.55 6.64 -4.57
CA GLU A 2 43.32 6.85 -5.37
C GLU A 2 42.39 5.63 -5.42
N SER A 3 42.92 4.43 -5.61
CA SER A 3 42.13 3.19 -5.61
C SER A 3 41.41 2.92 -4.28
N LEU A 4 42.06 3.24 -3.16
CA LEU A 4 41.49 3.08 -1.82
C LEU A 4 40.38 4.12 -1.57
N VAL A 5 40.58 5.36 -2.03
CA VAL A 5 39.57 6.42 -1.96
C VAL A 5 38.33 6.05 -2.80
N ILE A 6 38.54 5.55 -4.02
CA ILE A 6 37.44 5.11 -4.90
C ILE A 6 36.69 3.93 -4.27
N ALA A 7 37.40 2.93 -3.75
CA ALA A 7 36.77 1.78 -3.10
C ALA A 7 35.94 2.19 -1.88
N ALA A 8 36.47 3.10 -1.05
CA ALA A 8 35.74 3.64 0.11
C ALA A 8 34.48 4.41 -0.31
N ALA A 9 34.56 5.22 -1.36
CA ALA A 9 33.41 5.97 -1.88
C ALA A 9 32.31 5.05 -2.42
N VAL A 10 32.68 4.02 -3.17
CA VAL A 10 31.73 3.01 -3.68
C VAL A 10 31.08 2.24 -2.53
N ALA A 11 31.86 1.80 -1.55
CA ALA A 11 31.33 1.10 -0.37
C ALA A 11 30.35 1.98 0.41
N ALA A 12 30.69 3.26 0.62
CA ALA A 12 29.81 4.22 1.29
C ALA A 12 28.50 4.44 0.53
N LEU A 13 28.54 4.53 -0.80
CA LEU A 13 27.36 4.64 -1.64
C LEU A 13 26.46 3.40 -1.52
N ILE A 14 27.04 2.20 -1.56
CA ILE A 14 26.30 0.94 -1.40
C ILE A 14 25.60 0.92 -0.03
N VAL A 15 26.33 1.22 1.04
CA VAL A 15 25.77 1.27 2.39
C VAL A 15 24.64 2.29 2.47
N PHE A 16 24.82 3.49 1.90
CA PHE A 16 23.79 4.52 1.87
C PHE A 16 22.51 4.05 1.15
N VAL A 17 22.64 3.43 -0.02
CA VAL A 17 21.50 2.88 -0.76
C VAL A 17 20.80 1.79 0.06
N VAL A 18 21.55 0.87 0.65
CA VAL A 18 21.00 -0.20 1.50
C VAL A 18 20.24 0.36 2.69
N LEU A 19 20.79 1.37 3.38
CA LEU A 19 20.11 2.04 4.49
C LEU A 19 18.83 2.75 4.05
N THR A 20 18.85 3.39 2.89
CA THR A 20 17.68 4.09 2.33
C THR A 20 16.57 3.12 1.96
N GLU A 21 16.90 2.01 1.30
CA GLU A 21 15.94 0.94 0.97
C GLU A 21 15.37 0.30 2.24
N LEU A 22 16.22 0.03 3.23
CA LEU A 22 15.78 -0.50 4.53
C LEU A 22 14.81 0.46 5.23
N ALA A 23 15.12 1.76 5.22
CA ALA A 23 14.23 2.78 5.77
C ALA A 23 12.91 2.86 4.99
N ALA A 24 12.95 2.83 3.65
CA ALA A 24 11.77 2.85 2.81
C ALA A 24 10.87 1.62 3.05
N ALA A 25 11.44 0.45 3.29
CA ALA A 25 10.71 -0.77 3.62
C ALA A 25 10.15 -0.77 5.05
N ALA A 26 10.90 -0.23 6.02
CA ALA A 26 10.50 -0.21 7.42
C ALA A 26 9.46 0.88 7.74
N LEU A 27 9.53 2.02 7.05
CA LEU A 27 8.71 3.19 7.37
C LEU A 27 7.19 2.92 7.33
N PRO A 28 6.62 2.20 6.34
CA PRO A 28 5.19 1.86 6.34
C PRO A 28 4.78 1.01 7.55
N VAL A 29 5.63 0.06 7.95
CA VAL A 29 5.38 -0.80 9.12
C VAL A 29 5.41 0.02 10.40
N LEU A 30 6.40 0.91 10.54
CA LEU A 30 6.50 1.82 11.69
C LEU A 30 5.29 2.75 11.77
N ILE A 31 4.85 3.30 10.64
CA ILE A 31 3.63 4.12 10.56
C ILE A 31 2.42 3.35 11.08
N VAL A 32 2.23 2.09 10.63
CA VAL A 32 1.11 1.24 11.10
C VAL A 32 1.23 0.95 12.60
N ILE A 33 2.40 0.59 13.09
CA ILE A 33 2.59 0.24 14.51
C ILE A 33 2.35 1.45 15.41
N CYS A 34 2.91 2.61 15.06
CA CYS A 34 2.88 3.81 15.89
C CYS A 34 1.55 4.55 15.83
N LEU A 35 0.89 4.58 14.66
CA LEU A 35 -0.27 5.45 14.44
C LEU A 35 -1.61 4.71 14.37
N VAL A 36 -1.61 3.37 14.32
CA VAL A 36 -2.85 2.59 14.18
C VAL A 36 -3.10 1.76 15.45
N PRO A 37 -4.23 2.02 16.15
CA PRO A 37 -4.64 1.24 17.30
C PRO A 37 -4.70 -0.27 16.98
N PRO A 38 -4.31 -1.17 17.89
CA PRO A 38 -4.25 -2.61 17.62
C PRO A 38 -5.56 -3.20 17.07
N ALA A 39 -6.71 -2.74 17.56
CA ALA A 39 -8.03 -3.20 17.13
C ALA A 39 -8.37 -2.86 15.66
N GLU A 40 -7.71 -1.86 15.08
CA GLU A 40 -8.00 -1.38 13.72
C GLU A 40 -7.04 -1.94 12.67
N ARG A 41 -5.94 -2.59 13.10
CA ARG A 41 -4.88 -3.10 12.21
C ARG A 41 -5.39 -4.13 11.20
N ASP A 42 -6.30 -5.01 11.61
CA ASP A 42 -6.91 -6.01 10.71
C ASP A 42 -7.75 -5.36 9.61
N SER A 43 -8.50 -4.32 9.96
CA SER A 43 -9.31 -3.57 8.98
C SER A 43 -8.42 -2.80 8.01
N LEU A 44 -7.33 -2.21 8.51
CA LEU A 44 -6.33 -1.55 7.67
C LEU A 44 -5.60 -2.57 6.76
N ALA A 45 -5.23 -3.75 7.27
CA ALA A 45 -4.60 -4.80 6.48
C ALA A 45 -5.52 -5.27 5.34
N ARG A 46 -6.82 -5.44 5.62
CA ARG A 46 -7.84 -5.74 4.59
C ARG A 46 -7.98 -4.61 3.56
N LEU A 47 -7.95 -3.35 4.00
CA LEU A 47 -7.99 -2.18 3.12
C LEU A 47 -6.74 -2.11 2.23
N LEU A 48 -5.54 -2.30 2.81
CA LEU A 48 -4.28 -2.30 2.09
C LEU A 48 -4.20 -3.47 1.12
N ALA A 49 -4.67 -4.67 1.48
CA ALA A 49 -4.77 -5.80 0.56
C ALA A 49 -5.75 -5.53 -0.59
N ALA A 50 -6.89 -4.89 -0.31
CA ALA A 50 -7.83 -4.46 -1.34
C ALA A 50 -7.24 -3.33 -2.22
N ALA A 51 -6.44 -2.43 -1.66
CA ALA A 51 -5.79 -1.33 -2.38
C ALA A 51 -4.55 -1.79 -3.18
N ASP A 52 -3.80 -2.77 -2.68
CA ASP A 52 -2.62 -3.36 -3.33
C ASP A 52 -3.03 -4.22 -4.53
N SER A 53 -4.21 -4.87 -4.46
CA SER A 53 -4.86 -5.43 -5.65
C SER A 53 -4.99 -4.38 -6.77
N GLY A 54 -5.11 -3.10 -6.39
CA GLY A 54 -5.15 -1.88 -7.21
C GLY A 54 -3.84 -1.50 -7.91
N ARG A 55 -2.66 -1.79 -7.35
CA ARG A 55 -1.37 -1.50 -8.01
C ARG A 55 -1.10 -2.46 -9.18
N ARG A 56 -1.58 -3.71 -9.04
CA ARG A 56 -1.76 -4.68 -10.13
C ARG A 56 -2.93 -4.34 -11.07
N LEU A 57 -3.80 -3.41 -10.66
CA LEU A 57 -4.94 -2.91 -11.41
C LEU A 57 -4.62 -1.52 -12.02
N ARG A 58 -3.83 -1.50 -13.10
CA ARG A 58 -3.95 -0.47 -14.17
C ARG A 58 -5.36 -0.43 -14.83
N LEU A 59 -6.35 -1.07 -14.21
CA LEU A 59 -7.63 -1.60 -14.70
C LEU A 59 -8.84 -0.82 -14.12
N TRP A 60 -8.57 0.34 -13.52
CA TRP A 60 -9.46 1.22 -12.74
C TRP A 60 -10.79 1.62 -13.43
N PRO A 61 -10.89 1.85 -14.76
CA PRO A 61 -12.15 2.21 -15.38
C PRO A 61 -13.17 1.07 -15.33
N ALA A 62 -12.76 -0.15 -15.68
CA ALA A 62 -13.65 -1.32 -15.71
C ALA A 62 -14.12 -1.69 -14.30
N LEU A 63 -13.23 -1.58 -13.29
CA LEU A 63 -13.60 -1.89 -11.92
C LEU A 63 -14.52 -0.80 -11.30
N ARG A 64 -14.35 0.48 -11.66
CA ARG A 64 -15.29 1.55 -11.25
C ARG A 64 -16.69 1.30 -11.80
N VAL A 65 -16.80 0.88 -13.06
CA VAL A 65 -18.10 0.55 -13.67
C VAL A 65 -18.75 -0.62 -12.93
N ALA A 66 -18.00 -1.68 -12.63
CA ALA A 66 -18.51 -2.83 -11.88
C ALA A 66 -18.95 -2.48 -10.45
N VAL A 67 -18.19 -1.62 -9.75
CA VAL A 67 -18.51 -1.16 -8.39
C VAL A 67 -19.73 -0.23 -8.36
N VAL A 68 -19.85 0.68 -9.32
CA VAL A 68 -21.04 1.54 -9.46
C VAL A 68 -22.29 0.70 -9.68
N ARG A 69 -22.23 -0.30 -10.57
CA ARG A 69 -23.37 -1.21 -10.83
C ARG A 69 -23.79 -1.97 -9.58
N ARG A 70 -22.83 -2.52 -8.84
CA ARG A 70 -23.13 -3.28 -7.62
C ARG A 70 -23.71 -2.40 -6.51
N ARG A 71 -23.26 -1.16 -6.39
CA ARG A 71 -23.82 -0.20 -5.42
C ARG A 71 -25.27 0.15 -5.76
N THR A 72 -25.59 0.34 -7.04
CA THR A 72 -26.98 0.58 -7.47
C THR A 72 -27.90 -0.61 -7.23
N GLU A 73 -27.41 -1.85 -7.45
CA GLU A 73 -28.18 -3.07 -7.17
C GLU A 73 -28.47 -3.23 -5.67
N LEU A 74 -27.50 -2.93 -4.81
CA LEU A 74 -27.66 -2.97 -3.36
C LEU A 74 -28.60 -1.87 -2.84
N SER A 75 -28.48 -0.65 -3.36
CA SER A 75 -29.40 0.45 -3.02
C SER A 75 -30.83 0.21 -3.54
N GLY A 76 -30.99 -0.51 -4.65
CA GLY A 76 -32.30 -0.95 -5.15
C GLY A 76 -32.94 -2.03 -4.27
N ARG A 77 -32.14 -3.00 -3.80
CA ARG A 77 -32.59 -4.07 -2.89
C ARG A 77 -33.13 -3.55 -1.56
N SER A 78 -32.52 -2.51 -0.99
CA SER A 78 -33.01 -1.88 0.25
C SER A 78 -34.34 -1.14 0.09
N ARG A 79 -34.76 -0.76 -1.14
CA ARG A 79 -36.08 -0.14 -1.40
C ARG A 79 -37.18 -1.16 -1.71
N GLY A 80 -36.82 -2.36 -2.16
CA GLY A 80 -37.76 -3.45 -2.42
C GLY A 80 -38.18 -4.24 -1.18
N ALA A 81 -37.49 -4.08 -0.05
CA ALA A 81 -37.76 -4.81 1.20
C ALA A 81 -38.83 -4.15 2.10
N HIS A 82 -39.45 -3.05 1.64
CA HIS A 82 -40.41 -2.26 2.43
C HIS A 82 -41.78 -2.09 1.74
N ARG A 83 -42.10 -2.95 0.77
CA ARG A 83 -43.46 -3.09 0.19
C ARG A 83 -43.98 -4.49 0.40
#